data_AF-A0A2U3L5Z2-F1
#
_entry.id   AF-A0A2U3L5Z2-F1
#
_cell.length_a   1.000
_cell.length_b   1.000
_cell.length_c   1.000
_cell.angle_alpha   90.00
_cell.angle_beta   90.00
_cell.angle_gamma   90.00
#
_symmetry.space_group_name_H-M   'P 1'
#
loop_
_entity.id
_entity.type
_entity.pdbx_description
1 polymer ?
#
loop_
_entity_poly.entity_id
_entity_poly.type
_entity_poly.pdbx_seq_one_letter_code
_entity_poly.pdbx_strand_id
1 'polypeptide(L)'
;MISINVTLFIQMANFFVFLFLMNFVLYRPIRRVVAERKRFISDKEKGIERLEKQARASLLEYNQKLQDARRTGAQKIQELKAAGYEQEKELLRRISDQTAANVQELRGTIQKDIAAARKELKQQVKAFSVDLAQKILGRKI
;
A
#
# COMPACT_ATOMS: atom_id res chain seq x y z
N MET A 1 29.69 72.69 62.18
CA MET A 1 30.99 72.47 61.50
C MET A 1 31.19 70.97 61.42
N ILE A 2 31.49 70.42 60.24
CA ILE A 2 31.80 69.00 60.11
C ILE A 2 33.22 68.81 60.66
N SER A 3 33.30 68.49 61.94
CA SER A 3 34.56 68.07 62.57
C SER A 3 34.81 66.62 62.17
N ILE A 4 35.87 66.40 61.37
CA ILE A 4 36.35 65.06 61.03
C ILE A 4 36.89 64.43 62.30
N ASN A 5 36.06 63.58 62.91
CA ASN A 5 36.36 62.87 64.15
C ASN A 5 36.37 61.36 63.88
N VAL A 6 36.92 60.58 64.82
CA VAL A 6 36.96 59.10 64.77
C VAL A 6 35.58 58.46 64.52
N THR A 7 34.51 59.14 64.96
CA THR A 7 33.12 58.74 64.68
C THR A 7 32.77 58.68 63.20
N LEU A 8 33.35 59.52 62.35
CA LEU A 8 33.14 59.48 60.89
C LEU A 8 33.71 58.18 60.29
N PHE A 9 34.90 57.77 60.75
CA PHE A 9 35.53 56.52 60.32
C PHE A 9 34.72 55.30 60.79
N ILE A 10 34.22 55.33 62.03
CA ILE A 10 33.33 54.27 62.55
C ILE A 10 32.02 54.21 61.76
N GLN A 11 31.43 55.35 61.38
CA GLN A 11 30.22 55.40 60.57
C GLN A 11 30.45 54.86 59.15
N MET A 12 31.58 55.18 58.52
CA MET A 12 32.00 54.58 57.24
C MET A 12 32.14 53.07 57.34
N ALA A 13 32.81 52.56 58.38
CA ALA A 13 32.96 51.13 58.60
C ALA A 13 31.58 50.44 58.73
N ASN A 14 30.65 51.01 59.51
CA ASN A 14 29.28 50.50 59.63
C ASN A 14 28.53 50.53 58.29
N PHE A 15 28.68 51.58 57.48
CA PHE A 15 28.06 51.65 56.16
C PHE A 15 28.58 50.55 55.24
N PHE A 16 29.89 50.31 55.20
CA PHE A 16 30.46 49.23 54.39
C PHE A 16 30.02 47.85 54.88
N VAL A 17 29.99 47.61 56.20
CA VAL A 17 29.47 46.36 56.76
C VAL A 17 28.01 46.16 56.36
N PHE A 18 27.18 47.19 56.48
CA PHE A 18 25.77 47.14 56.08
C PHE A 18 25.61 46.88 54.57
N LEU A 19 26.41 47.55 53.73
CA LEU A 19 26.41 47.34 52.28
C LEU A 19 26.77 45.89 51.91
N PHE A 20 27.80 45.33 52.55
CA PHE A 20 28.18 43.92 52.36
C PHE A 20 27.08 42.97 52.80
N LEU A 21 26.45 43.23 53.95
CA LEU A 21 25.36 42.43 54.46
C LEU A 21 24.13 42.49 53.52
N MET A 22 23.77 43.68 53.04
CA MET A 22 22.70 43.84 52.04
C MET A 22 23.01 43.15 50.72
N ASN A 23 24.25 43.21 50.23
CA ASN A 23 24.66 42.52 49.02
C ASN A 23 24.49 41.00 49.15
N PHE A 24 24.84 40.45 50.32
CA PHE A 24 24.71 39.03 50.60
C PHE A 24 23.25 38.59 50.79
N VAL A 25 22.46 39.35 51.56
CA VAL A 25 21.10 38.96 51.98
C VAL A 25 20.03 39.34 50.95
N LEU A 26 20.17 40.43 50.20
CA LEU A 26 19.14 40.90 49.24
C LEU A 26 19.60 40.79 47.78
N TYR A 27 20.69 41.47 47.41
CA TYR A 27 21.03 41.63 45.99
C TYR A 27 21.38 40.30 45.31
N ARG A 28 22.14 39.43 45.98
CA ARG A 28 22.46 38.09 45.47
C ARG A 28 21.22 37.20 45.25
N PRO A 29 20.34 36.97 46.24
CA PRO A 29 19.18 36.12 46.05
C PRO A 29 18.17 36.70 45.06
N ILE A 30 17.94 38.02 45.06
CA ILE A 30 17.04 38.65 44.09
C ILE A 30 17.53 38.41 42.66
N ARG A 31 18.83 38.63 42.40
CA ARG A 31 19.41 38.39 41.07
C ARG A 31 19.30 36.92 40.66
N ARG A 32 19.46 35.99 41.61
CA ARG A 32 19.30 34.55 41.36
C ARG A 32 17.87 34.22 40.95
N VAL A 33 16.87 34.69 41.69
CA VAL A 33 15.44 34.45 41.38
C VAL A 33 15.05 35.03 40.04
N VAL A 34 15.52 36.25 39.70
CA VAL A 34 15.26 36.85 38.40
C VAL A 34 15.89 36.04 37.26
N ALA A 35 17.14 35.58 37.44
CA ALA A 35 17.81 34.73 36.45
C ALA A 35 17.12 33.38 36.29
N GLU A 36 16.66 32.78 37.39
CA GLU A 36 15.92 31.51 37.39
C GLU A 36 14.58 31.63 36.69
N ARG A 37 13.81 32.70 36.95
CA ARG A 37 12.57 32.99 36.22
C ARG A 37 12.81 33.15 34.73
N LYS A 38 13.84 33.90 34.34
CA LYS A 38 14.20 34.08 32.92
C LYS A 38 14.57 32.75 32.26
N ARG A 39 15.35 31.90 32.94
CA ARG A 39 15.70 30.55 32.44
C ARG A 39 14.46 29.67 32.30
N PHE A 40 13.62 29.61 33.33
CA PHE A 40 12.40 28.82 33.30
C PHE A 40 11.50 29.21 32.11
N ILE A 41 11.28 30.49 31.88
CA ILE A 41 10.48 30.97 30.74
C ILE A 41 11.15 30.58 29.41
N SER A 42 12.44 30.85 29.25
CA SER A 42 13.16 30.52 28.02
C SER A 42 13.17 29.02 27.72
N ASP A 43 13.31 28.17 28.74
CA ASP A 43 13.30 26.72 28.58
C ASP A 43 11.90 26.22 28.21
N LYS A 44 10.84 26.84 28.75
CA LYS A 44 9.45 26.54 28.35
C LYS A 44 9.17 26.96 26.91
N GLU A 45 9.59 28.15 26.49
CA GLU A 45 9.45 28.62 25.11
C GLU A 45 10.15 27.69 24.12
N LYS A 46 11.42 27.33 24.40
CA LYS A 46 12.16 26.35 23.59
C LYS A 46 11.50 24.98 23.56
N GLY A 47 10.93 24.55 24.70
CA GLY A 47 10.16 23.31 24.79
C GLY A 47 8.93 23.33 23.89
N ILE A 48 8.17 24.43 23.91
CA ILE A 48 6.99 24.62 23.05
C ILE A 48 7.40 24.61 21.59
N GLU A 49 8.42 25.39 21.19
CA GLU A 49 8.88 25.44 19.80
C GLU A 49 9.35 24.06 19.31
N ARG A 50 10.04 23.29 20.16
CA ARG A 50 10.46 21.93 19.84
C ARG A 50 9.27 21.00 19.65
N LEU A 51 8.29 21.04 20.55
CA LEU A 51 7.08 20.22 20.46
C LEU A 51 6.26 20.57 19.22
N GLU A 52 6.11 21.86 18.89
CA GLU A 52 5.44 22.28 17.66
C GLU A 52 6.16 21.77 16.41
N LYS A 53 7.50 21.87 16.36
CA LYS A 53 8.29 21.33 15.25
C LYS A 53 8.12 19.82 15.12
N GLN A 54 8.17 19.09 16.24
CA GLN A 54 7.96 17.64 16.26
C GLN A 54 6.55 17.25 15.83
N ALA A 55 5.53 17.97 16.27
CA ALA A 55 4.14 17.75 15.86
C ALA A 55 3.96 17.98 14.36
N ARG A 56 4.49 19.09 13.83
CA ARG A 56 4.45 19.38 12.39
C ARG A 56 5.19 18.32 11.56
N ALA A 57 6.37 17.90 12.01
CA ALA A 57 7.12 16.83 11.35
C ALA A 57 6.36 15.50 11.36
N SER A 58 5.77 15.13 12.50
CA SER A 58 4.98 13.89 12.64
C SER A 58 3.73 13.90 11.75
N LEU A 59 3.04 15.05 11.66
CA LEU A 59 1.91 15.21 10.75
C LEU A 59 2.32 15.09 9.28
N LEU A 60 3.46 15.67 8.90
CA LEU A 60 3.98 15.57 7.55
C LEU A 60 4.35 14.12 7.19
N GLU A 61 5.06 13.42 8.08
CA GLU A 61 5.41 12.02 7.91
C GLU A 61 4.17 11.12 7.83
N TYR A 62 3.17 11.37 8.68
CA TYR A 62 1.90 10.65 8.65
C TYR A 62 1.17 10.84 7.32
N ASN A 63 1.07 12.08 6.83
CA ASN A 63 0.44 12.38 5.56
C ASN A 63 1.18 11.75 4.37
N GLN A 64 2.51 11.75 4.39
CA GLN A 64 3.33 11.08 3.38
C GLN A 64 3.07 9.57 3.38
N LYS A 65 3.14 8.91 4.55
CA LYS A 65 2.84 7.47 4.68
C LYS A 65 1.43 7.13 4.21
N LEU A 66 0.45 7.98 4.51
CA LEU A 66 -0.93 7.78 4.06
C LEU A 66 -1.04 7.88 2.53
N GLN A 67 -0.37 8.86 1.92
CA GLN A 67 -0.35 9.03 0.47
C GLN A 67 0.35 7.84 -0.22
N ASP A 68 1.48 7.39 0.32
CA ASP A 68 2.24 6.25 -0.20
C ASP A 68 1.45 4.95 -0.07
N ALA A 69 0.77 4.73 1.06
CA ALA A 69 -0.10 3.58 1.26
C ALA A 69 -1.27 3.58 0.25
N ARG A 70 -1.90 4.74 0.00
CA ARG A 70 -2.95 4.88 -1.02
C ARG A 70 -2.43 4.59 -2.42
N ARG A 71 -1.25 5.11 -2.77
CA ARG A 71 -0.62 4.87 -4.08
C ARG A 71 -0.30 3.40 -4.27
N THR A 72 0.34 2.78 -3.28
CA THR A 72 0.70 1.35 -3.30
C THR A 72 -0.55 0.48 -3.38
N GLY A 73 -1.60 0.82 -2.61
CA GLY A 73 -2.89 0.12 -2.67
C GLY A 73 -3.55 0.22 -4.06
N ALA A 74 -3.58 1.41 -4.65
CA ALA A 74 -4.11 1.62 -6.00
C ALA A 74 -3.32 0.85 -7.06
N GLN A 75 -1.98 0.88 -6.98
CA GLN A 75 -1.10 0.08 -7.83
C GLN A 75 -1.39 -1.41 -7.68
N LYS A 76 -1.54 -1.90 -6.45
CA LYS A 76 -1.81 -3.33 -6.21
C LYS A 76 -3.15 -3.77 -6.78
N ILE A 77 -4.18 -2.93 -6.66
CA ILE A 77 -5.49 -3.19 -7.28
C ILE A 77 -5.36 -3.24 -8.82
N GLN A 78 -4.60 -2.34 -9.42
CA GLN A 78 -4.38 -2.34 -10.87
C GLN A 78 -3.61 -3.59 -11.31
N GLU A 79 -2.56 -4.00 -10.59
CA GLU A 79 -1.83 -5.24 -10.85
C GLU A 79 -2.73 -6.46 -10.79
N LEU A 80 -3.57 -6.57 -9.74
CA LEU A 80 -4.48 -7.70 -9.57
C LEU A 80 -5.54 -7.74 -10.69
N LYS A 81 -6.07 -6.59 -11.09
CA LYS A 81 -6.99 -6.51 -12.22
C LYS A 81 -6.33 -6.93 -13.54
N ALA A 82 -5.11 -6.45 -13.80
CA ALA A 82 -4.37 -6.82 -15.00
C ALA A 82 -4.06 -8.32 -15.03
N ALA A 83 -3.63 -8.89 -13.90
CA ALA A 83 -3.41 -10.33 -13.78
C ALA A 83 -4.71 -11.12 -13.98
N GLY A 84 -5.83 -10.65 -13.44
CA GLY A 84 -7.15 -11.25 -13.67
C GLY A 84 -7.56 -11.25 -15.14
N TYR A 85 -7.38 -10.13 -15.85
CA TYR A 85 -7.68 -10.04 -17.28
C TYR A 85 -6.79 -10.95 -18.14
N GLU A 86 -5.50 -11.06 -17.82
CA GLU A 86 -4.61 -11.98 -18.53
C GLU A 86 -5.01 -13.45 -18.29
N GLN A 87 -5.37 -13.82 -17.06
CA GLN A 87 -5.87 -15.16 -16.76
C GLN A 87 -7.19 -15.47 -17.49
N GLU A 88 -8.13 -14.52 -17.50
CA GLU A 88 -9.39 -14.65 -18.23
C GLU A 88 -9.15 -14.86 -19.72
N LYS A 89 -8.28 -14.04 -20.31
CA LYS A 89 -7.91 -14.14 -21.72
C LYS A 89 -7.23 -15.47 -22.05
N GLU A 90 -6.35 -15.95 -21.17
CA GLU A 90 -5.69 -17.24 -21.35
C GLU A 90 -6.70 -18.39 -21.25
N LEU A 91 -7.62 -18.35 -20.29
CA LEU A 91 -8.68 -19.34 -20.14
C LEU A 91 -9.60 -19.37 -21.37
N LEU A 92 -10.07 -18.21 -21.83
CA LEU A 92 -10.91 -18.10 -23.02
C LEU A 92 -10.20 -18.63 -24.25
N ARG A 93 -8.91 -18.34 -24.40
CA ARG A 93 -8.09 -18.89 -25.49
C ARG A 93 -8.03 -20.42 -25.43
N ARG A 94 -7.73 -21.00 -24.25
CA ARG A 94 -7.69 -22.46 -24.09
C ARG A 94 -9.04 -23.10 -24.42
N ILE A 95 -10.15 -22.53 -23.95
CA ILE A 95 -11.50 -23.04 -24.24
C ILE A 95 -11.79 -22.96 -25.74
N SER A 96 -11.45 -21.84 -26.39
CA SER A 96 -11.62 -21.68 -27.83
C SER A 96 -10.81 -22.72 -28.60
N ASP A 97 -9.55 -22.93 -28.24
CA ASP A 97 -8.67 -23.91 -28.88
C ASP A 97 -9.19 -25.35 -28.70
N GLN A 98 -9.63 -25.70 -27.48
CA GLN A 98 -10.27 -26.99 -27.20
C GLN A 98 -11.57 -27.19 -27.97
N THR A 99 -12.40 -26.16 -28.06
CA THR A 99 -13.66 -26.22 -28.80
C THR A 99 -13.40 -26.42 -30.29
N ALA A 100 -12.43 -25.70 -30.85
CA ALA A 100 -12.01 -25.88 -32.24
C ALA A 100 -11.48 -27.29 -32.51
N ALA A 101 -10.66 -27.84 -31.61
CA ALA A 101 -10.17 -29.21 -31.69
C ALA A 101 -11.31 -30.25 -31.64
N ASN A 102 -12.24 -30.09 -30.71
CA ASN A 102 -13.40 -30.98 -30.58
C ASN A 102 -14.29 -30.95 -31.83
N VAL A 103 -14.54 -29.77 -32.41
CA VAL A 103 -15.32 -29.64 -33.65
C VAL A 103 -14.60 -30.30 -34.83
N GLN A 104 -13.28 -30.15 -34.91
CA GLN A 104 -12.46 -30.80 -35.93
C GLN A 104 -12.52 -32.32 -35.81
N GLU A 105 -12.41 -32.85 -34.60
CA GLU A 105 -12.51 -34.28 -34.30
C GLU A 105 -13.90 -34.82 -34.67
N LEU A 106 -14.96 -34.15 -34.22
CA LEU A 106 -16.35 -34.55 -34.49
C LEU A 106 -16.63 -34.58 -36.00
N ARG A 107 -16.15 -33.59 -36.76
CA ARG A 107 -16.24 -33.56 -38.23
C ARG A 107 -15.51 -34.75 -38.86
N GLY A 108 -14.33 -35.10 -38.34
CA GLY A 108 -13.58 -36.27 -38.78
C GLY A 108 -14.34 -37.58 -38.54
N THR A 109 -14.95 -37.74 -37.37
CA THR A 109 -15.79 -38.91 -37.04
C THR A 109 -17.01 -39.00 -37.93
N ILE A 110 -17.74 -37.89 -38.13
CA ILE A 110 -18.91 -37.85 -39.04
C ILE A 110 -18.51 -38.27 -40.47
N GLN A 111 -17.36 -37.81 -40.98
CA GLN A 111 -16.90 -38.23 -42.31
C GLN A 111 -16.59 -39.73 -42.37
N LYS A 112 -16.00 -40.30 -41.31
CA LYS A 112 -15.76 -41.75 -41.21
C LYS A 112 -17.07 -42.54 -41.17
N ASP A 113 -18.03 -42.09 -40.39
CA ASP A 113 -19.35 -42.73 -40.26
C ASP A 113 -20.11 -42.70 -41.59
N ILE A 114 -20.09 -41.57 -42.30
CA ILE A 114 -20.68 -41.46 -43.64
C ILE A 114 -19.99 -42.43 -44.62
N ALA A 115 -18.67 -42.55 -44.57
CA ALA A 115 -17.92 -43.47 -45.43
C ALA A 115 -18.25 -44.94 -45.12
N ALA A 116 -18.37 -45.29 -43.83
CA ALA A 116 -18.78 -46.62 -43.38
C ALA A 116 -20.20 -46.96 -43.82
N ALA A 117 -21.16 -46.07 -43.56
CA ALA A 117 -22.55 -46.24 -43.97
C ALA A 117 -22.70 -46.38 -45.49
N ARG A 118 -21.96 -45.59 -46.29
CA ARG A 118 -21.94 -45.74 -47.76
C ARG A 118 -21.40 -47.09 -48.21
N LYS A 119 -20.39 -47.63 -47.53
CA LYS A 119 -19.81 -48.94 -47.86
C LYS A 119 -20.80 -50.06 -47.56
N GLU A 120 -21.48 -49.98 -46.41
CA GLU A 120 -22.52 -50.93 -46.02
C GLU A 120 -23.72 -50.87 -46.97
N LEU A 121 -24.19 -49.66 -47.32
CA LEU A 121 -25.28 -49.49 -48.28
C LEU A 121 -24.94 -50.09 -49.65
N LYS A 122 -23.69 -49.95 -50.13
CA LYS A 122 -23.24 -50.60 -51.38
C LYS A 122 -23.27 -52.13 -51.30
N GLN A 123 -22.94 -52.72 -50.15
CA GLN A 123 -23.07 -54.16 -49.94
C GLN A 123 -24.54 -54.59 -49.96
N GLN A 124 -25.41 -53.85 -49.26
CA GLN A 124 -26.84 -54.11 -49.24
C GLN A 124 -27.48 -53.93 -50.63
N VAL A 125 -27.10 -52.91 -51.40
CA VAL A 125 -27.59 -52.69 -52.77
C VAL A 125 -27.20 -53.85 -53.69
N LYS A 126 -25.99 -54.42 -53.56
CA LYS A 126 -25.61 -55.65 -54.27
C LYS A 126 -26.52 -56.82 -53.88
N ALA A 127 -26.77 -57.02 -52.59
CA ALA A 127 -27.66 -58.08 -52.11
C ALA A 127 -29.10 -57.89 -52.61
N PHE A 128 -29.64 -56.67 -52.57
CA PHE A 128 -30.95 -56.33 -53.12
C PHE A 128 -31.02 -56.51 -54.63
N SER A 129 -29.96 -56.19 -55.36
CA SER A 129 -29.90 -56.38 -56.81
C SER A 129 -29.90 -57.87 -57.18
N VAL A 130 -29.26 -58.73 -56.39
CA VAL A 130 -29.32 -60.20 -56.55
C VAL A 130 -30.73 -60.72 -56.21
N ASP A 131 -31.35 -60.25 -55.13
CA ASP A 131 -32.72 -60.65 -54.75
C ASP A 131 -33.75 -60.21 -55.80
N LEU A 132 -33.60 -58.98 -56.34
CA LEU A 132 -34.45 -58.47 -57.41
C LEU A 132 -34.25 -59.25 -58.72
N ALA A 133 -33.01 -59.59 -59.09
CA ALA A 133 -32.73 -60.41 -60.25
C ALA A 133 -33.32 -61.82 -60.12
N GLN A 134 -33.20 -62.45 -58.94
CA GLN A 134 -33.84 -63.74 -58.66
C GLN A 134 -35.37 -63.68 -58.76
N LYS A 135 -36.01 -62.62 -58.24
CA LYS A 135 -37.47 -62.44 -58.33
C LYS A 135 -37.97 -62.19 -59.74
N ILE A 136 -37.24 -61.44 -60.56
CA ILE A 136 -37.62 -61.15 -61.96
C ILE A 136 -37.36 -62.36 -62.87
N LEU A 137 -36.27 -63.10 -62.66
CA LEU A 137 -35.88 -64.25 -63.50
C LEU A 137 -36.54 -65.58 -63.09
N GLY A 138 -37.28 -65.62 -61.98
CA GLY A 138 -38.09 -66.78 -61.56
C GLY A 138 -37.28 -68.05 -61.23
N ARG A 139 -35.96 -67.96 -61.14
CA ARG A 139 -35.06 -69.07 -60.79
C ARG A 139 -33.98 -68.57 -59.83
N LYS A 140 -33.66 -69.38 -58.82
CA LYS A 140 -32.53 -69.10 -57.92
C LYS A 140 -31.23 -69.10 -58.71
N ILE A 141 -30.47 -68.03 -58.56
CA ILE A 141 -29.05 -67.91 -58.96
C ILE A 141 -28.23 -67.77 -57.68
#